data_AF-A0A2D9LAY7-F1
#
_entry.id   AF-A0A2D9LAY7-F1
#
_cell.length_a   1.000
_cell.length_b   1.000
_cell.length_c   1.000
_cell.angle_alpha   90.00
_cell.angle_beta   90.00
_cell.angle_gamma   90.00
#
_symmetry.space_group_name_H-M   'P 1'
#
loop_
_entity.id
_entity.type
_entity.pdbx_description
1 polymer ?
#
loop_
_entity_poly.entity_id
_entity_poly.type
_entity_poly.pdbx_seq_one_letter_code
_entity_poly.pdbx_strand_id
1 'polypeptide(L)' 'MIVLLSAVIIGPGLVIGLVVSTFQAATQINEQTLSFLPRLLITLIVIIAAGPWMLATLLDHANGLISRIPYLIG' A
#
# COMPACT_ATOMS: atom_id res chain seq x y z
N MET A 1 13.18 0.20 4.50
CA MET A 1 11.85 0.24 5.16
C MET A 1 10.78 0.87 4.28
N ILE A 2 11.04 2.01 3.64
CA ILE A 2 10.08 2.68 2.75
C ILE A 2 9.53 1.73 1.68
N VAL A 3 10.40 0.93 1.03
CA VAL A 3 9.99 -0.06 0.01
C VAL A 3 9.01 -1.12 0.54
N LEU A 4 9.19 -1.55 1.80
CA LEU A 4 8.36 -2.58 2.42
C LEU A 4 6.98 -2.01 2.79
N LEU A 5 6.94 -0.80 3.34
CA LEU A 5 5.69 -0.07 3.60
C LEU A 5 4.93 0.20 2.30
N SER A 6 5.61 0.67 1.24
CA SER A 6 4.97 0.90 -0.06
C SER A 6 4.46 -0.39 -0.71
N ALA A 7 5.19 -1.51 -0.57
CA ALA A 7 4.77 -2.79 -1.11
C ALA A 7 3.52 -3.35 -0.43
N VAL A 8 3.35 -3.13 0.88
CA VAL A 8 2.15 -3.55 1.64
C VAL A 8 0.89 -2.79 1.18
N ILE A 9 1.03 -1.50 0.83
CA ILE A 9 -0.10 -0.70 0.32
C ILE A 9 -0.44 -1.07 -1.13
N ILE A 10 0.57 -1.14 -1.99
CA ILE A 10 0.38 -1.23 -3.44
C ILE A 10 0.17 -2.68 -3.89
N GLY A 11 0.79 -3.65 -3.21
CA GLY A 11 0.75 -5.07 -3.55
C GLY A 11 -0.66 -5.65 -3.68
N PRO A 12 -1.55 -5.47 -2.69
CA PRO A 12 -2.93 -5.94 -2.78
C PRO A 12 -3.69 -5.27 -3.94
N GLY A 13 -3.51 -3.96 -4.13
CA GLY A 13 -4.13 -3.21 -5.23
C GLY A 13 -3.68 -3.69 -6.62
N LEU A 14 -2.43 -4.10 -6.76
CA LEU A 14 -1.89 -4.71 -7.97
C LEU A 14 -2.49 -6.08 -8.25
N VAL A 15 -2.57 -6.95 -7.24
CA VAL A 15 -3.13 -8.31 -7.38
C VAL A 15 -4.58 -8.24 -7.85
N ILE A 16 -5.40 -7.40 -7.22
CA ILE A 16 -6.79 -7.22 -7.66
C ILE A 16 -6.88 -6.51 -8.99
N GLY A 17 -6.06 -5.48 -9.22
CA GLY A 17 -6.03 -4.79 -10.51
C GLY A 17 -5.74 -5.72 -11.67
N LEU A 18 -4.86 -6.71 -11.46
CA LEU A 18 -4.59 -7.79 -12.40
C LEU A 18 -5.80 -8.72 -12.55
N VAL A 19 -6.35 -9.26 -11.46
CA VAL A 19 -7.50 -10.19 -11.54
C VAL A 19 -8.67 -9.55 -12.30
N VAL A 20 -9.00 -8.30 -11.97
CA VAL A 20 -10.10 -7.56 -12.60
C VAL A 20 -9.82 -7.27 -14.07
N SER A 21 -8.58 -6.94 -14.46
CA SER A 21 -8.25 -6.70 -15.87
C SER A 21 -8.29 -7.99 -16.70
N THR A 22 -7.91 -9.14 -16.15
CA THR A 22 -8.05 -10.43 -16.84
C THR A 22 -9.52 -10.80 -17.05
N PHE A 23 -10.38 -10.54 -16.07
CA PHE A 23 -11.83 -10.76 -16.19
C PHE A 23 -12.49 -9.84 -17.23
N GLN A 24 -12.04 -8.57 -17.29
CA GLN A 24 -12.49 -7.62 -18.31
C GLN A 24 -12.09 -8.07 -19.71
N ALA A 25 -10.84 -8.52 -19.88
CA ALA A 25 -10.36 -9.05 -21.15
C ALA A 25 -11.11 -10.32 -21.57
N ALA A 26 -11.42 -11.22 -20.63
CA ALA A 26 -12.11 -12.49 -20.90
C ALA A 26 -13.58 -12.32 -21.31
N THR A 27 -14.26 -11.27 -20.80
CA THR A 27 -15.69 -11.02 -21.08
C THR A 27 -15.93 -9.94 -22.14
N GLN A 28 -14.87 -9.34 -22.69
CA GLN A 28 -14.93 -8.20 -23.62
C GLN A 28 -15.66 -6.95 -23.08
N ILE A 29 -15.86 -6.88 -21.76
CA ILE A 29 -16.47 -5.72 -21.10
C ILE A 29 -15.37 -4.68 -20.83
N ASN A 30 -15.28 -3.65 -21.67
CA ASN A 30 -14.34 -2.53 -21.53
C ASN A 30 -15.00 -1.31 -20.85
N GLU A 31 -15.70 -1.56 -19.74
CA GLU A 31 -16.30 -0.51 -18.91
C GLU A 31 -15.24 0.03 -17.95
N GLN A 32 -14.70 1.21 -18.26
CA GLN A 32 -13.57 1.83 -17.55
C GLN A 32 -13.85 2.01 -16.03
N THR A 33 -15.10 2.23 -15.65
CA THR A 33 -15.61 2.34 -14.27
C THR A 33 -15.55 1.03 -13.48
N LEU A 34 -15.74 -0.11 -14.16
CA LEU A 34 -15.77 -1.45 -13.55
C LEU A 34 -14.37 -1.90 -13.09
N SER A 35 -13.31 -1.35 -13.70
CA SER A 35 -11.91 -1.55 -13.26
C SER A 35 -11.56 -0.72 -12.02
N PHE A 36 -12.15 0.46 -11.94
CA PHE A 36 -11.79 1.47 -10.95
C PHE A 36 -12.40 1.19 -9.58
N LEU A 37 -13.69 0.83 -9.53
CA LEU A 37 -14.42 0.62 -8.27
C LEU A 37 -13.83 -0.49 -7.38
N PRO A 38 -13.56 -1.72 -7.90
CA PRO A 38 -13.05 -2.81 -7.06
C PRO A 38 -11.66 -2.50 -6.51
N ARG A 39 -10.82 -1.86 -7.34
CA ARG A 39 -9.47 -1.43 -6.95
C ARG A 39 -9.52 -0.41 -5.82
N LEU A 40 -10.40 0.59 -5.93
CA LEU A 40 -10.58 1.65 -4.95
C LEU A 40 -11.07 1.14 -3.59
N LEU A 41 -12.05 0.24 -3.58
CA LEU A 41 -12.56 -0.35 -2.34
C LEU A 41 -11.46 -1.11 -1.60
N ILE A 42 -10.64 -1.87 -2.33
CA ILE A 42 -9.61 -2.68 -1.69
C ILE A 42 -8.43 -1.83 -1.23
N THR A 43 -8.00 -0.82 -1.98
CA THR A 43 -7.00 0.11 -1.47
C THR A 43 -7.48 0.83 -0.22
N LEU A 44 -8.76 1.21 -0.14
CA LEU A 44 -9.34 1.78 1.09
C LEU A 44 -9.28 0.81 2.27
N ILE A 45 -9.71 -0.45 2.08
CA ILE A 45 -9.66 -1.48 3.13
C ILE A 45 -8.23 -1.71 3.62
N VAL A 46 -7.28 -1.81 2.69
CA VAL A 46 -5.87 -2.02 3.00
C VAL A 46 -5.30 -0.82 3.76
N ILE A 47 -5.65 0.41 3.37
CA ILE A 47 -5.21 1.62 4.09
C ILE A 47 -5.81 1.66 5.51
N ILE A 48 -7.08 1.30 5.68
CA ILE A 48 -7.72 1.27 7.02
C ILE A 48 -7.04 0.22 7.91
N ALA A 49 -6.77 -0.98 7.38
CA ALA A 49 -6.16 -2.06 8.14
C ALA A 49 -4.66 -1.83 8.41
N ALA A 50 -3.90 -1.38 7.40
CA ALA A 50 -2.46 -1.19 7.51
C ALA A 50 -2.08 0.18 8.09
N GLY A 51 -2.97 1.17 8.04
CA GLY A 51 -2.73 2.55 8.46
C GLY A 51 -2.07 2.69 9.84
N PRO A 52 -2.64 2.11 10.91
CA PRO A 52 -2.07 2.18 12.25
C PRO A 52 -0.67 1.57 12.34
N TRP A 53 -0.47 0.41 11.70
CA TRP A 53 0.82 -0.29 11.71
C TRP A 53 1.89 0.48 10.93
N MET A 54 1.53 1.08 9.80
CA MET A 54 2.45 1.90 9.00
C MET A 54 2.90 3.16 9.76
N LEU A 55 1.98 3.81 10.47
CA LEU A 55 2.30 4.96 11.32
C LEU A 55 3.23 4.57 12.47
N ALA A 56 2.94 3.46 13.17
CA ALA A 56 3.81 2.95 14.23
C ALA A 56 5.23 2.68 13.71
N THR A 57 5.34 2.01 12.56
CA THR A 57 6.63 1.67 11.93
C THR A 57 7.42 2.93 11.52
N LEU A 58 6.75 3.96 11.00
CA LEU A 58 7.38 5.24 10.65
C LEU A 58 7.90 5.98 11.89
N LEU A 59 7.08 6.05 12.94
CA LEU A 59 7.45 6.70 14.20
C LEU A 59 8.63 5.98 14.87
N ASP A 60 8.63 4.65 14.85
CA ASP A 60 9.72 3.84 15.43
C ASP A 60 11.05 4.09 14.68
N HIS A 61 11.00 4.27 13.36
CA HIS A 61 12.18 4.69 12.60
C HIS A 61 12.65 6.10 12.96
N ALA A 62 11.72 7.05 13.03
CA ALA A 62 12.04 8.44 13.33
C ALA A 62 12.69 8.54 14.72
N ASN A 63 12.14 7.85 15.71
CA ASN A 63 12.70 7.76 17.05
C ASN A 63 14.09 7.10 17.04
N GLY A 64 14.24 5.98 16.32
CA GLY A 64 15.53 5.29 16.17
C GLY A 64 16.61 6.14 15.52
N LEU A 65 16.26 7.02 14.58
CA LEU A 65 17.19 7.99 13.98
C LEU A 65 17.58 9.06 15.00
N ILE A 66 16.60 9.67 15.67
CA ILE A 66 16.85 10.74 16.66
C ILE A 66 17.73 10.22 17.80
N SER A 67 17.50 9.00 18.31
CA SER A 67 18.31 8.39 19.36
C SER A 67 19.75 8.07 18.93
N ARG A 68 20.04 8.02 17.62
CA ARG A 68 21.40 7.79 17.09
C ARG A 68 22.18 9.08 16.83
N ILE A 69 21.51 10.24 16.76
CA ILE A 69 22.17 11.54 16.56
C ILE A 69 23.22 11.82 17.64
N PRO A 70 22.97 11.61 18.96
CA PRO A 70 23.97 11.88 19.99
C PRO A 70 25.23 11.01 19.88
N TYR A 71 25.11 9.80 19.35
CA TYR A 71 26.22 8.86 19.16
C TYR A 71 27.08 9.15 17.92
N LEU A 72 26.60 10.00 17.00
CA LEU A 72 27.33 10.39 15.79
C LEU A 72 28.12 11.70 15.96
N ILE A 73 27.79 12.46 17.02
CA ILE A 73 28.40 13.77 17.32
C ILE A 73 29.44 13.62 18.46
N GLY A 74 29.67 12.40 18.97
CA GLY A 74 30.71 12.04 19.93
C GLY A 74 31.91 11.37 19.27
#